data_AF-A0A4Z0Y3W1-F1
#
_entry.id   AF-A0A4Z0Y3W1-F1
#
_cell.length_a   1.000
_cell.length_b   1.000
_cell.length_c   1.000
_cell.angle_alpha   90.00
_cell.angle_beta   90.00
_cell.angle_gamma   90.00
#
_symmetry.space_group_name_H-M   'P 1'
#
loop_
_entity.id
_entity.type
_entity.pdbx_description
1 polymer ?
#
loop_
_entity_poly.entity_id
_entity_poly.type
_entity_poly.pdbx_seq_one_letter_code
_entity_poly.pdbx_strand_id
1 'polypeptide(L)'
;MELLYYFRDVAHYSLATFNPSTSYIRDVIMHMVFTHDTVSRRALLYALLAFSSLHRSGLHRETMLFKVTALEALSASAEEAAQGSVEAAQHVAACMTLCAFEILLPSENSGEWLWYIRGAMKIVQRARVGSQFESGGGSMLLDWVYYHDSMSRFTLYHWRHNDLAVEAANTTISPATRVTQYPTLANSEITSRLQNPPHAIINVLSEVCEVLLDPSDPRSQEVEYKDRLRALEWKVDNLPPSSSTTIVTEESINELKLTAQLYRIATRVYLARVSQDPLDSSVNLDSLVDRCEARTEEQRAAILNLIDRTEKSGYARPMMTFRAQVQAFWIQRDLHADNDLIPNYLNLMKAAISSNHALPSYA
;
A
#
# COMPACT_ATOMS: atom_id res chain seq x y z
N MET A 1 -5.75 22.43 19.21
CA MET A 1 -4.86 23.24 18.33
C MET A 1 -3.43 22.71 18.33
N GLU A 2 -2.82 22.39 19.47
CA GLU A 2 -1.44 21.88 19.53
C GLU A 2 -1.19 20.63 18.66
N LEU A 3 -2.09 19.64 18.71
CA LEU A 3 -1.98 18.42 17.87
C LEU A 3 -2.08 18.72 16.36
N LEU A 4 -2.83 19.74 15.94
CA LEU A 4 -2.91 20.12 14.52
C LEU A 4 -1.61 20.79 14.03
N TYR A 5 -0.98 21.60 14.87
CA TYR A 5 0.35 22.14 14.56
C TYR A 5 1.39 21.02 14.53
N TYR A 6 1.32 20.09 15.49
CA TYR A 6 2.19 18.93 15.50
C TYR A 6 2.03 18.05 14.24
N PHE A 7 0.81 17.87 13.73
CA PHE A 7 0.58 17.22 12.44
C PHE A 7 1.31 17.94 11.30
N ARG A 8 1.04 19.24 11.16
CA ARG A 8 1.60 20.09 10.11
C ARG A 8 3.13 20.07 10.11
N ASP A 9 3.73 20.07 11.29
CA ASP A 9 5.17 20.26 11.43
C ASP A 9 5.93 18.93 11.52
N VAL A 10 5.29 17.85 11.99
CA VAL A 10 5.96 16.57 12.30
C VAL A 10 5.17 15.35 11.82
N ALA A 11 3.94 15.11 12.29
CA ALA A 11 3.32 13.80 12.11
C ALA A 11 3.01 13.44 10.65
N HIS A 12 2.84 14.43 9.77
CA HIS A 12 2.50 14.20 8.36
C HIS A 12 3.55 13.38 7.58
N TYR A 13 4.81 13.33 8.04
CA TYR A 13 5.84 12.48 7.44
C TYR A 13 5.52 10.99 7.55
N SER A 14 4.70 10.59 8.53
CA SER A 14 4.31 9.20 8.77
C SER A 14 3.00 8.78 8.11
N LEU A 15 2.44 9.59 7.20
CA LEU A 15 1.18 9.26 6.48
C LEU A 15 1.31 8.11 5.47
N ALA A 16 2.53 7.62 5.21
CA ALA A 16 2.81 6.60 4.22
C ALA A 16 2.20 6.95 2.85
N THR A 17 2.53 8.13 2.33
CA THR A 17 2.01 8.61 1.05
C THR A 17 3.00 8.32 -0.06
N PHE A 18 2.47 8.10 -1.25
CA PHE A 18 3.27 7.76 -2.42
C PHE A 18 4.17 8.89 -2.95
N ASN A 19 3.78 10.16 -2.75
CA ASN A 19 4.55 11.30 -3.27
C ASN A 19 5.81 11.52 -2.40
N PRO A 20 7.00 11.72 -2.99
CA PRO A 20 8.22 12.05 -2.25
C PRO A 20 8.06 13.24 -1.30
N SER A 21 7.20 14.19 -1.67
CA SER A 21 6.84 15.33 -0.84
C SER A 21 5.48 15.11 -0.16
N THR A 22 5.55 14.65 1.10
CA THR A 22 4.41 14.56 2.02
C THR A 22 3.79 15.94 2.34
N SER A 23 4.50 17.03 2.03
CA SER A 23 4.04 18.40 2.29
C SER A 23 2.80 18.77 1.49
N TYR A 24 2.65 18.28 0.26
CA TYR A 24 1.48 18.60 -0.57
C TYR A 24 0.20 17.97 -0.02
N ILE A 25 0.25 16.68 0.36
CA ILE A 25 -0.91 16.01 0.94
C ILE A 25 -1.24 16.59 2.32
N ARG A 26 -0.22 16.96 3.10
CA ARG A 26 -0.39 17.74 4.33
C ARG A 26 -1.17 19.02 4.05
N ASP A 27 -0.76 19.82 3.06
CA ASP A 27 -1.40 21.11 2.77
C ASP A 27 -2.83 20.95 2.30
N VAL A 28 -3.12 19.93 1.46
CA VAL A 28 -4.48 19.56 1.06
C VAL A 28 -5.34 19.21 2.28
N ILE A 29 -4.84 18.35 3.17
CA ILE A 29 -5.55 17.94 4.38
C ILE A 29 -5.77 19.13 5.33
N MET A 30 -4.74 19.95 5.56
CA MET A 30 -4.84 21.13 6.42
C MET A 30 -5.85 22.13 5.88
N HIS A 31 -5.89 22.35 4.57
CA HIS A 31 -6.90 23.20 3.95
C HIS A 31 -8.31 22.65 4.22
N MET A 32 -8.54 21.35 4.03
CA MET A 32 -9.85 20.71 4.28
C MET A 32 -10.33 20.90 5.72
N VAL A 33 -9.46 20.83 6.72
CA VAL A 33 -9.82 21.02 8.14
C VAL A 33 -10.34 22.43 8.44
N PHE A 34 -9.89 23.43 7.68
CA PHE A 34 -10.26 24.84 7.85
C PHE A 34 -11.37 25.32 6.91
N THR A 35 -11.93 24.44 6.07
CA THR A 35 -13.15 24.73 5.30
C THR A 35 -14.41 24.70 6.18
N HIS A 36 -15.58 24.95 5.57
CA HIS A 36 -16.90 24.98 6.23
C HIS A 36 -17.14 23.78 7.14
N ASP A 37 -17.86 24.01 8.25
CA ASP A 37 -18.11 22.97 9.26
C ASP A 37 -19.20 21.99 8.80
N THR A 38 -18.74 20.91 8.18
CA THR A 38 -19.55 19.75 7.74
C THR A 38 -19.35 18.57 8.70
N VAL A 39 -20.16 17.51 8.57
CA VAL A 39 -19.93 16.28 9.34
C VAL A 39 -18.65 15.58 8.85
N SER A 40 -18.43 15.56 7.53
CA SER A 40 -17.22 15.03 6.90
C SER A 40 -15.93 15.72 7.37
N ARG A 41 -15.95 17.05 7.52
CA ARG A 41 -14.83 17.83 8.07
C ARG A 41 -14.55 17.48 9.53
N ARG A 42 -15.59 17.29 10.35
CA ARG A 42 -15.43 16.86 11.75
C ARG A 42 -14.79 15.48 11.84
N ALA A 43 -15.21 14.55 10.98
CA ALA A 43 -14.58 13.24 10.87
C ALA A 43 -13.08 13.34 10.57
N LEU A 44 -12.70 14.17 9.59
CA LEU A 44 -11.30 14.42 9.26
C LEU A 44 -10.52 15.05 10.42
N LEU A 45 -11.09 16.06 11.07
CA LEU A 45 -10.46 16.71 12.23
C LEU A 45 -10.15 15.70 13.34
N TYR A 46 -11.12 14.88 13.74
CA TYR A 46 -10.90 13.91 14.81
C TYR A 46 -9.95 12.78 14.40
N ALA A 47 -9.97 12.35 13.14
CA ALA A 47 -8.99 11.39 12.63
C ALA A 47 -7.56 11.95 12.72
N LEU A 48 -7.37 13.23 12.38
CA LEU A 48 -6.07 13.90 12.50
C LEU A 48 -5.61 14.06 13.94
N LEU A 49 -6.52 14.40 14.86
CA LEU A 49 -6.21 14.47 16.28
C LEU A 49 -5.80 13.09 16.81
N ALA A 50 -6.53 12.04 16.44
CA ALA A 50 -6.19 10.66 16.80
C ALA A 50 -4.80 10.27 16.29
N PHE A 51 -4.54 10.47 14.99
CA PHE A 51 -3.26 10.17 14.36
C PHE A 51 -2.09 10.95 14.99
N SER A 52 -2.28 12.25 15.22
CA SER A 52 -1.25 13.10 15.83
C SER A 52 -0.98 12.74 17.28
N SER A 53 -2.02 12.38 18.03
CA SER A 53 -1.91 11.93 19.42
C SER A 53 -1.17 10.61 19.51
N LEU A 54 -1.50 9.66 18.63
CA LEU A 54 -0.80 8.38 18.51
C LEU A 54 0.68 8.58 18.17
N HIS A 55 0.98 9.39 17.15
CA HIS A 55 2.35 9.65 16.73
C HIS A 55 3.19 10.34 17.81
N ARG A 56 2.61 11.29 18.55
CA ARG A 56 3.34 12.06 19.56
C ARG A 56 3.55 11.31 20.87
N SER A 57 2.50 10.67 21.36
CA SER A 57 2.41 10.20 22.75
C SER A 57 2.08 8.71 22.85
N GLY A 58 1.92 8.02 21.72
CA GLY A 58 1.50 6.63 21.67
C GLY A 58 0.01 6.42 21.94
N LEU A 59 -0.36 5.16 22.15
CA LEU A 59 -1.75 4.77 22.39
C LEU A 59 -2.14 5.08 23.84
N HIS A 60 -3.12 5.96 24.02
CA HIS A 60 -3.74 6.25 25.32
C HIS A 60 -5.25 6.52 25.16
N ARG A 61 -5.94 6.68 26.29
CA ARG A 61 -7.41 6.83 26.34
C ARG A 61 -7.92 7.95 25.43
N GLU A 62 -7.27 9.10 25.45
CA GLU A 62 -7.65 10.25 24.62
C GLU A 62 -7.41 10.00 23.12
N THR A 63 -6.30 9.37 22.73
CA THR A 63 -6.06 8.91 21.35
C THR A 63 -7.22 8.04 20.85
N MET A 64 -7.69 7.09 21.67
CA MET A 64 -8.82 6.23 21.33
C MET A 64 -10.15 6.98 21.28
N LEU A 65 -10.38 7.94 22.18
CA LEU A 65 -11.57 8.78 22.13
C LEU A 65 -11.65 9.55 20.81
N PHE A 66 -10.53 10.15 20.36
CA PHE A 66 -10.50 10.81 19.06
C PHE A 66 -10.81 9.84 17.91
N LYS A 67 -10.26 8.62 17.92
CA LYS A 67 -10.57 7.59 16.90
C LYS A 67 -12.07 7.26 16.90
N VAL A 68 -12.67 7.00 18.07
CA VAL A 68 -14.10 6.68 18.20
C VAL A 68 -14.97 7.83 17.68
N THR A 69 -14.69 9.07 18.08
CA THR A 69 -15.45 10.23 17.61
C THR A 69 -15.27 10.46 16.10
N ALA A 70 -14.10 10.16 15.54
CA ALA A 70 -13.88 10.18 14.09
C ALA A 70 -14.75 9.15 13.36
N LEU A 71 -14.87 7.93 13.91
CA LEU A 71 -15.70 6.86 13.35
C LEU A 71 -17.20 7.19 13.41
N GLU A 72 -17.67 7.74 14.52
CA GLU A 72 -19.05 8.20 14.66
C GLU A 72 -19.39 9.29 13.62
N ALA A 73 -18.49 10.27 13.46
CA ALA A 73 -18.64 11.32 12.46
C ALA A 73 -18.54 10.77 11.02
N LEU A 74 -17.63 9.83 10.75
CA LEU A 74 -17.52 9.15 9.45
C LEU A 74 -18.84 8.46 9.09
N SER A 75 -19.38 7.68 10.02
CA SER A 75 -20.66 6.98 9.84
C SER A 75 -21.80 7.96 9.53
N ALA A 76 -21.90 9.05 10.29
CA ALA A 76 -22.92 10.08 10.07
C ALA A 76 -22.75 10.87 8.77
N SER A 77 -21.51 11.00 8.27
CA SER A 77 -21.19 11.78 7.06
C SER A 77 -21.35 11.01 5.74
N ALA A 78 -21.63 9.71 5.77
CA ALA A 78 -21.60 8.86 4.57
C ALA A 78 -22.58 9.31 3.46
N GLU A 79 -23.77 9.78 3.83
CA GLU A 79 -24.77 10.30 2.88
C GLU A 79 -24.40 11.70 2.38
N GLU A 80 -23.89 12.57 3.26
CA GLU A 80 -23.41 13.92 2.92
C GLU A 80 -22.26 13.84 1.89
N ALA A 81 -21.31 12.93 2.13
CA ALA A 81 -20.19 12.66 1.24
C ALA A 81 -20.60 12.11 -0.13
N ALA A 82 -21.79 11.53 -0.27
CA ALA A 82 -22.29 11.07 -1.56
C ALA A 82 -22.89 12.20 -2.42
N GLN A 83 -23.20 13.34 -1.80
CA GLN A 83 -23.94 14.44 -2.43
C GLN A 83 -23.05 15.63 -2.81
N GLY A 84 -21.91 15.81 -2.15
CA GLY A 84 -21.02 16.95 -2.34
C GLY A 84 -19.55 16.58 -2.54
N SER A 85 -18.87 17.31 -3.43
CA SER A 85 -17.46 17.06 -3.75
C SER A 85 -16.51 17.32 -2.59
N VAL A 86 -16.78 18.38 -1.81
CA VAL A 86 -15.89 18.82 -0.73
C VAL A 86 -16.00 17.83 0.42
N GLU A 87 -17.22 17.42 0.72
CA GLU A 87 -17.59 16.46 1.75
C GLU A 87 -17.06 15.07 1.39
N ALA A 88 -17.16 14.66 0.11
CA ALA A 88 -16.52 13.44 -0.39
C ALA A 88 -15.01 13.46 -0.16
N ALA A 89 -14.33 14.55 -0.50
CA ALA A 89 -12.88 14.66 -0.35
C ALA A 89 -12.46 14.64 1.14
N GLN A 90 -13.20 15.34 2.00
CA GLN A 90 -12.99 15.30 3.45
C GLN A 90 -13.21 13.90 4.03
N HIS A 91 -14.26 13.20 3.60
CA HIS A 91 -14.56 11.83 4.05
C HIS A 91 -13.45 10.86 3.62
N VAL A 92 -13.00 10.95 2.36
CA VAL A 92 -11.86 10.15 1.85
C VAL A 92 -10.59 10.44 2.64
N ALA A 93 -10.28 11.71 2.90
CA ALA A 93 -9.12 12.10 3.71
C ALA A 93 -9.21 11.57 5.15
N ALA A 94 -10.40 11.56 5.75
CA ALA A 94 -10.64 11.02 7.08
C ALA A 94 -10.40 9.49 7.11
N CYS A 95 -10.93 8.76 6.13
CA CYS A 95 -10.64 7.33 5.95
C CYS A 95 -9.14 7.08 5.81
N MET A 96 -8.45 7.79 4.93
CA MET A 96 -7.02 7.58 4.71
C MET A 96 -6.16 7.96 5.94
N THR A 97 -6.59 8.95 6.71
CA THR A 97 -5.91 9.30 7.98
C THR A 97 -6.10 8.19 9.03
N LEU A 98 -7.28 7.58 9.12
CA LEU A 98 -7.51 6.40 9.98
C LEU A 98 -6.78 5.16 9.46
N CYS A 99 -6.63 5.00 8.14
CA CYS A 99 -5.77 3.98 7.56
C CYS A 99 -4.32 4.15 8.05
N ALA A 100 -3.77 5.37 7.96
CA ALA A 100 -2.43 5.67 8.46
C ALA A 100 -2.31 5.46 9.99
N PHE A 101 -3.36 5.76 10.76
CA PHE A 101 -3.40 5.46 12.19
C PHE A 101 -3.23 3.97 12.48
N GLU A 102 -3.98 3.11 11.80
CA GLU A 102 -3.88 1.65 11.98
C GLU A 102 -2.54 1.09 11.53
N ILE A 103 -1.97 1.65 10.45
CA ILE A 103 -0.64 1.25 9.96
C ILE A 103 0.45 1.62 10.97
N LEU A 104 0.30 2.76 11.65
CA LEU A 104 1.24 3.22 12.68
C LEU A 104 1.14 2.38 13.97
N LEU A 105 0.00 1.73 14.21
CA LEU A 105 -0.23 0.84 15.34
C LEU A 105 -0.66 -0.57 14.87
N PRO A 106 0.28 -1.40 14.38
CA PRO A 106 -0.02 -2.79 14.07
C PRO A 106 -0.47 -3.52 15.36
N SER A 107 -1.73 -3.96 15.38
CA SER A 107 -2.31 -4.77 16.46
C SER A 107 -2.60 -6.20 15.99
N GLU A 108 -2.83 -7.13 16.91
CA GLU A 108 -3.08 -8.54 16.54
C GLU A 108 -4.40 -8.75 15.75
N ASN A 109 -5.31 -7.76 15.77
CA ASN A 109 -6.56 -7.75 14.99
C ASN A 109 -6.51 -6.80 13.77
N SER A 110 -5.32 -6.36 13.34
CA SER A 110 -5.08 -5.14 12.54
C SER A 110 -5.38 -5.19 11.04
N GLY A 111 -6.41 -5.91 10.61
CA GLY A 111 -6.91 -5.76 9.24
C GLY A 111 -7.62 -4.42 8.99
N GLU A 112 -7.81 -3.59 10.02
CA GLU A 112 -8.70 -2.43 9.96
C GLU A 112 -8.32 -1.38 8.92
N TRP A 113 -7.02 -1.22 8.65
CA TRP A 113 -6.54 -0.30 7.61
C TRP A 113 -7.15 -0.59 6.23
N LEU A 114 -7.43 -1.87 5.91
CA LEU A 114 -8.12 -2.25 4.68
C LEU A 114 -9.57 -1.75 4.61
N TRP A 115 -10.28 -1.71 5.75
CA TRP A 115 -11.66 -1.23 5.78
C TRP A 115 -11.73 0.24 5.43
N TYR A 116 -10.76 1.04 5.88
CA TYR A 116 -10.69 2.46 5.56
C TYR A 116 -10.38 2.70 4.07
N ILE A 117 -9.45 1.93 3.47
CA ILE A 117 -9.18 2.01 2.02
C ILE A 117 -10.44 1.68 1.23
N ARG A 118 -11.14 0.60 1.59
CA ARG A 118 -12.40 0.20 0.94
C ARG A 118 -13.49 1.26 1.09
N GLY A 119 -13.60 1.86 2.29
CA GLY A 119 -14.53 2.96 2.56
C GLY A 119 -14.26 4.16 1.66
N ALA A 120 -13.00 4.61 1.61
CA ALA A 120 -12.55 5.68 0.73
C ALA A 120 -12.87 5.38 -0.74
N MET A 121 -12.54 4.18 -1.22
CA MET A 121 -12.81 3.76 -2.60
C MET A 121 -14.30 3.79 -2.97
N LYS A 122 -15.19 3.36 -2.06
CA LYS A 122 -16.64 3.43 -2.29
C LYS A 122 -17.12 4.87 -2.47
N ILE A 123 -16.61 5.80 -1.68
CA ILE A 123 -16.97 7.23 -1.78
C ILE A 123 -16.41 7.82 -3.08
N VAL A 124 -15.14 7.55 -3.41
CA VAL A 124 -14.52 7.96 -4.68
C VAL A 124 -15.36 7.51 -5.87
N GLN A 125 -15.82 6.26 -5.89
CA GLN A 125 -16.63 5.73 -6.98
C GLN A 125 -17.98 6.44 -7.09
N ARG A 126 -18.67 6.65 -5.97
CA ARG A 126 -19.97 7.35 -5.94
C ARG A 126 -19.82 8.81 -6.40
N ALA A 127 -18.81 9.53 -5.91
CA ALA A 127 -18.57 10.93 -6.26
C ALA A 127 -18.09 11.11 -7.72
N ARG A 128 -17.44 10.09 -8.30
CA ARG A 128 -17.00 10.10 -9.71
C ARG A 128 -18.12 10.00 -10.72
N VAL A 129 -19.22 9.31 -10.38
CA VAL A 129 -20.43 9.27 -11.22
C VAL A 129 -20.98 10.70 -11.45
N GLY A 130 -20.66 11.65 -10.55
CA GLY A 130 -21.04 13.06 -10.67
C GLY A 130 -20.02 14.00 -11.32
N SER A 131 -18.84 13.55 -11.77
CA SER A 131 -17.73 14.40 -12.29
C SER A 131 -17.14 15.44 -11.31
N GLN A 132 -17.34 15.24 -10.02
CA GLN A 132 -17.11 16.27 -8.99
C GLN A 132 -15.70 16.25 -8.36
N PHE A 133 -15.07 15.09 -8.26
CA PHE A 133 -13.89 14.86 -7.40
C PHE A 133 -12.55 15.43 -7.92
N GLU A 134 -12.49 16.02 -9.12
CA GLU A 134 -11.22 16.47 -9.74
C GLU A 134 -10.84 17.92 -9.40
N SER A 135 -11.72 18.69 -8.75
CA SER A 135 -11.42 20.08 -8.33
C SER A 135 -10.73 20.14 -6.96
N GLY A 136 -9.71 20.99 -6.80
CA GLY A 136 -9.21 21.41 -5.48
C GLY A 136 -8.40 20.38 -4.67
N GLY A 137 -7.53 19.58 -5.30
CA GLY A 137 -6.61 18.66 -4.61
C GLY A 137 -7.07 17.21 -4.52
N GLY A 138 -8.23 16.88 -5.11
CA GLY A 138 -8.75 15.51 -5.16
C GLY A 138 -7.84 14.51 -5.89
N SER A 139 -7.02 14.94 -6.86
CA SER A 139 -6.06 14.07 -7.55
C SER A 139 -5.03 13.44 -6.60
N MET A 140 -4.57 14.19 -5.61
CA MET A 140 -3.56 13.70 -4.66
C MET A 140 -4.16 12.73 -3.62
N LEU A 141 -5.41 12.96 -3.22
CA LEU A 141 -6.16 12.00 -2.42
C LEU A 141 -6.41 10.70 -3.18
N LEU A 142 -6.75 10.80 -4.47
CA LEU A 142 -6.90 9.63 -5.33
C LEU A 142 -5.61 8.83 -5.42
N ASP A 143 -4.48 9.50 -5.67
CA ASP A 143 -3.16 8.87 -5.70
C ASP A 143 -2.86 8.16 -4.37
N TRP A 144 -3.18 8.78 -3.23
CA TRP A 144 -2.98 8.15 -1.92
C TRP A 144 -3.84 6.89 -1.74
N VAL A 145 -5.12 6.95 -2.10
CA VAL A 145 -6.04 5.80 -2.03
C VAL A 145 -5.57 4.67 -2.95
N TYR A 146 -5.26 4.97 -4.21
CA TYR A 146 -4.87 3.96 -5.20
C TYR A 146 -3.54 3.28 -4.88
N TYR A 147 -2.60 4.03 -4.31
CA TYR A 147 -1.35 3.45 -3.86
C TYR A 147 -1.57 2.38 -2.78
N HIS A 148 -2.35 2.74 -1.75
CA HIS A 148 -2.66 1.82 -0.66
C HIS A 148 -3.50 0.63 -1.14
N ASP A 149 -4.48 0.84 -2.01
CA ASP A 149 -5.26 -0.24 -2.62
C ASP A 149 -4.36 -1.24 -3.37
N SER A 150 -3.49 -0.73 -4.24
CA SER A 150 -2.61 -1.59 -5.06
C SER A 150 -1.61 -2.38 -4.21
N MET A 151 -0.99 -1.75 -3.21
CA MET A 151 -0.08 -2.41 -2.27
C MET A 151 -0.79 -3.41 -1.36
N SER A 152 -2.07 -3.17 -1.05
CA SER A 152 -2.85 -4.09 -0.24
C SER A 152 -3.02 -5.45 -0.90
N ARG A 153 -3.17 -5.51 -2.23
CA ARG A 153 -3.36 -6.77 -2.96
C ARG A 153 -2.13 -7.66 -2.88
N PHE A 154 -0.93 -7.08 -2.98
CA PHE A 154 0.32 -7.79 -2.75
C PHE A 154 0.37 -8.40 -1.34
N THR A 155 0.03 -7.60 -0.34
CA THR A 155 0.01 -8.04 1.06
C THR A 155 -0.95 -9.22 1.25
N LEU A 156 -2.19 -9.04 0.80
CA LEU A 156 -3.28 -10.01 0.94
C LEU A 156 -3.01 -11.31 0.21
N TYR A 157 -2.39 -11.24 -0.97
CA TYR A 157 -2.03 -12.43 -1.73
C TYR A 157 -1.00 -13.31 -0.99
N HIS A 158 -0.13 -12.70 -0.20
CA HIS A 158 0.93 -13.41 0.51
C HIS A 158 0.62 -13.75 1.97
N TRP A 159 -0.28 -13.03 2.63
CA TRP A 159 -0.59 -13.23 4.04
C TRP A 159 -1.60 -14.38 4.22
N ARG A 160 -1.15 -15.49 4.82
CA ARG A 160 -1.87 -16.78 4.95
C ARG A 160 -2.67 -16.96 6.24
N HIS A 161 -2.77 -15.95 7.11
CA HIS A 161 -3.60 -16.05 8.32
C HIS A 161 -5.09 -16.06 7.93
N ASN A 162 -5.74 -17.21 8.13
CA ASN A 162 -7.07 -17.51 7.61
C ASN A 162 -8.23 -16.75 8.30
N ASP A 163 -7.97 -16.03 9.40
CA ASP A 163 -9.06 -15.61 10.28
C ASP A 163 -9.79 -14.34 9.81
N LEU A 164 -9.09 -13.38 9.17
CA LEU A 164 -9.73 -12.14 8.67
C LEU A 164 -10.36 -12.29 7.28
N ALA A 165 -9.94 -13.28 6.48
CA ALA A 165 -10.60 -13.60 5.22
C ALA A 165 -12.01 -14.18 5.45
N VAL A 166 -12.19 -14.88 6.58
CA VAL A 166 -13.47 -15.48 6.99
C VAL A 166 -14.40 -14.44 7.61
N GLU A 167 -13.91 -13.52 8.44
CA GLU A 167 -14.78 -12.46 9.00
C GLU A 167 -15.26 -11.45 7.94
N ALA A 168 -14.45 -11.15 6.91
CA ALA A 168 -14.90 -10.35 5.76
C ALA A 168 -15.90 -11.11 4.86
N ALA A 169 -15.80 -12.44 4.79
CA ALA A 169 -16.70 -13.30 4.00
C ALA A 169 -18.01 -13.67 4.72
N ASN A 170 -18.10 -13.49 6.04
CA ASN A 170 -19.28 -13.84 6.83
C ASN A 170 -20.49 -12.91 6.62
N THR A 171 -20.38 -11.90 5.76
CA THR A 171 -21.55 -11.34 5.06
C THR A 171 -21.93 -12.26 3.89
N THR A 172 -22.50 -13.42 4.23
CA THR A 172 -23.18 -14.39 3.34
C THR A 172 -22.41 -14.75 2.05
N ILE A 173 -21.64 -15.85 2.05
CA ILE A 173 -21.49 -16.83 0.93
C ILE A 173 -20.53 -17.97 1.35
N SER A 174 -20.84 -19.19 0.88
CA SER A 174 -20.27 -20.52 1.19
C SER A 174 -18.74 -20.71 1.08
N PRO A 175 -18.17 -21.77 1.73
CA PRO A 175 -16.74 -21.91 2.04
C PRO A 175 -15.82 -22.41 0.90
N ALA A 176 -16.27 -22.43 -0.36
CA ALA A 176 -15.55 -23.07 -1.46
C ALA A 176 -14.72 -22.12 -2.35
N THR A 177 -14.61 -20.83 -1.98
CA THR A 177 -14.06 -19.78 -2.86
C THR A 177 -13.00 -18.97 -2.11
N ARG A 178 -11.85 -19.57 -1.81
CA ARG A 178 -10.84 -19.02 -0.89
C ARG A 178 -9.88 -17.95 -1.45
N VAL A 179 -10.07 -17.41 -2.67
CA VAL A 179 -9.18 -16.33 -3.19
C VAL A 179 -9.91 -15.25 -4.02
N THR A 180 -11.17 -15.42 -4.45
CA THR A 180 -11.71 -14.63 -5.58
C THR A 180 -12.86 -13.66 -5.28
N GLN A 181 -12.94 -13.07 -4.08
CA GLN A 181 -13.92 -12.00 -3.82
C GLN A 181 -13.31 -10.75 -3.17
N TYR A 182 -12.22 -10.26 -3.75
CA TYR A 182 -12.10 -8.81 -3.92
C TYR A 182 -12.85 -8.49 -5.21
N PRO A 183 -13.86 -7.61 -5.23
CA PRO A 183 -14.38 -7.11 -6.50
C PRO A 183 -13.18 -6.48 -7.21
N THR A 184 -12.74 -7.10 -8.30
CA THR A 184 -11.69 -6.60 -9.17
C THR A 184 -12.20 -5.27 -9.72
N LEU A 185 -11.85 -4.17 -9.06
CA LEU A 185 -12.11 -2.82 -9.54
C LEU A 185 -10.99 -2.37 -10.49
N ALA A 186 -10.32 -3.32 -11.16
CA ALA A 186 -9.61 -3.04 -12.39
C ALA A 186 -10.65 -2.85 -13.52
N ASN A 187 -11.55 -1.87 -13.37
CA ASN A 187 -12.22 -1.32 -14.53
C ASN A 187 -11.13 -0.62 -15.34
N SER A 188 -11.02 -1.01 -16.60
CA SER A 188 -10.13 -0.49 -17.64
C SER A 188 -10.10 1.04 -17.79
N GLU A 189 -11.04 1.75 -17.15
CA GLU A 189 -11.08 3.21 -17.06
C GLU A 189 -10.06 3.80 -16.07
N ILE A 190 -9.72 3.11 -14.97
CA ILE A 190 -8.75 3.59 -13.96
C ILE A 190 -7.32 3.56 -14.52
N THR A 191 -7.00 2.52 -15.31
CA THR A 191 -5.72 2.38 -16.03
C THR A 191 -5.44 3.50 -17.03
N SER A 192 -6.47 4.20 -17.52
CA SER A 192 -6.29 5.27 -18.51
C SER A 192 -5.79 6.60 -17.93
N ARG A 193 -5.82 6.79 -16.59
CA ARG A 193 -5.52 8.09 -15.94
C ARG A 193 -4.45 8.07 -14.86
N LEU A 194 -3.82 6.92 -14.57
CA LEU A 194 -2.61 6.90 -13.73
C LEU A 194 -1.43 7.52 -14.50
N GLN A 195 -1.39 8.86 -14.54
CA GLN A 195 -0.28 9.64 -15.13
C GLN A 195 0.98 9.64 -14.25
N ASN A 196 0.95 8.89 -13.13
CA ASN A 196 2.02 8.78 -12.15
C ASN A 196 2.79 7.44 -12.32
N PRO A 197 4.05 7.44 -12.80
CA PRO A 197 4.75 6.22 -13.21
C PRO A 197 4.92 5.15 -12.15
N PRO A 198 5.29 5.47 -10.88
CA PRO A 198 5.41 4.41 -9.89
C PRO A 198 4.05 3.80 -9.53
N HIS A 199 2.90 4.50 -9.67
CA HIS A 199 1.58 3.89 -9.48
C HIS A 199 1.28 2.93 -10.61
N ALA A 200 1.64 3.29 -11.84
CA ALA A 200 1.47 2.40 -12.98
C ALA A 200 2.26 1.10 -12.78
N ILE A 201 3.48 1.18 -12.24
CA ILE A 201 4.31 0.00 -11.92
C ILE A 201 3.68 -0.84 -10.79
N ILE A 202 3.27 -0.20 -9.69
CA ILE A 202 2.63 -0.91 -8.57
C ILE A 202 1.30 -1.53 -8.99
N ASN A 203 0.55 -0.91 -9.90
CA ASN A 203 -0.65 -1.50 -10.45
C ASN A 203 -0.32 -2.76 -11.27
N VAL A 204 0.80 -2.79 -12.00
CA VAL A 204 1.27 -4.04 -12.61
C VAL A 204 1.62 -5.08 -11.55
N LEU A 205 2.33 -4.72 -10.47
CA LEU A 205 2.57 -5.64 -9.35
C LEU A 205 1.26 -6.21 -8.78
N SER A 206 0.22 -5.39 -8.65
CA SER A 206 -1.10 -5.84 -8.23
C SER A 206 -1.72 -6.80 -9.24
N GLU A 207 -1.64 -6.52 -10.56
CA GLU A 207 -2.14 -7.42 -11.60
C GLU A 207 -1.40 -8.77 -11.59
N VAL A 208 -0.10 -8.77 -11.29
CA VAL A 208 0.67 -10.01 -11.10
C VAL A 208 0.06 -10.85 -10.00
N CYS A 209 -0.20 -10.28 -8.82
CA CYS A 209 -0.80 -11.02 -7.70
C CYS A 209 -2.18 -11.61 -8.02
N GLU A 210 -2.98 -11.00 -8.92
CA GLU A 210 -4.27 -11.54 -9.35
C GLU A 210 -4.14 -12.73 -10.33
N VAL A 211 -3.06 -12.77 -11.12
CA VAL A 211 -2.82 -13.80 -12.13
C VAL A 211 -2.04 -14.98 -11.58
N LEU A 212 -1.20 -14.77 -10.55
CA LEU A 212 -0.29 -15.79 -10.04
C LEU A 212 -1.01 -17.01 -9.49
N LEU A 213 -0.64 -18.17 -10.04
CA LEU A 213 -1.13 -19.47 -9.62
C LEU A 213 -0.18 -20.13 -8.62
N ASP A 214 -0.72 -21.05 -7.81
CA ASP A 214 0.14 -21.91 -7.01
C ASP A 214 0.99 -22.79 -7.95
N PRO A 215 2.27 -23.03 -7.66
CA PRO A 215 3.13 -23.89 -8.48
C PRO A 215 2.62 -25.32 -8.60
N SER A 216 1.81 -25.77 -7.63
CA SER A 216 1.18 -27.09 -7.62
C SER A 216 -0.07 -27.14 -8.51
N ASP A 217 -0.58 -25.99 -8.97
CA ASP A 217 -1.72 -25.90 -9.88
C ASP A 217 -1.28 -26.34 -11.29
N PRO A 218 -1.93 -27.35 -11.91
CA PRO A 218 -1.59 -27.80 -13.27
C PRO A 218 -1.61 -26.68 -14.31
N ARG A 219 -2.47 -25.67 -14.12
CA ARG A 219 -2.60 -24.51 -15.02
C ARG A 219 -1.34 -23.65 -15.03
N SER A 220 -0.48 -23.74 -14.02
CA SER A 220 0.83 -23.07 -14.01
C SER A 220 1.76 -23.51 -15.14
N GLN A 221 1.51 -24.69 -15.73
CA GLN A 221 2.30 -25.21 -16.84
C GLN A 221 1.72 -24.87 -18.21
N GLU A 222 0.50 -24.31 -18.26
CA GLU A 222 -0.15 -23.94 -19.50
C GLU A 222 0.57 -22.78 -20.19
N VAL A 223 0.62 -22.85 -21.52
CA VAL A 223 1.24 -21.81 -22.35
C VAL A 223 0.56 -20.46 -22.13
N GLU A 224 -0.77 -20.45 -21.96
CA GLU A 224 -1.55 -19.24 -21.71
C GLU A 224 -1.13 -18.55 -20.40
N TYR A 225 -0.86 -19.30 -19.33
CA TYR A 225 -0.37 -18.74 -18.08
C TYR A 225 1.00 -18.09 -18.26
N LYS A 226 1.93 -18.77 -18.95
CA LYS A 226 3.27 -18.25 -19.27
C LYS A 226 3.22 -17.03 -20.19
N ASP A 227 2.30 -16.99 -21.15
CA ASP A 227 2.05 -15.83 -22.02
C ASP A 227 1.55 -14.63 -21.22
N ARG A 228 0.63 -14.83 -20.26
CA ARG A 228 0.13 -13.76 -19.38
C ARG A 228 1.24 -13.16 -18.51
N LEU A 229 2.12 -14.00 -17.93
CA LEU A 229 3.27 -13.51 -17.16
C LEU A 229 4.24 -12.70 -18.05
N ARG A 230 4.55 -13.19 -19.26
CA ARG A 230 5.37 -12.44 -20.22
C ARG A 230 4.74 -11.12 -20.66
N ALA A 231 3.42 -11.08 -20.81
CA ALA A 231 2.71 -9.83 -21.12
C ALA A 231 2.82 -8.82 -19.96
N LEU A 232 2.74 -9.27 -18.71
CA LEU A 232 2.94 -8.42 -17.53
C LEU A 232 4.39 -7.92 -17.43
N GLU A 233 5.37 -8.77 -17.69
CA GLU A 233 6.78 -8.37 -17.75
C GLU A 233 7.03 -7.31 -18.82
N TRP A 234 6.54 -7.55 -20.04
CA TRP A 234 6.61 -6.57 -21.12
C TRP A 234 5.93 -5.27 -20.74
N LYS A 235 4.77 -5.34 -20.06
CA LYS A 235 4.05 -4.16 -19.59
C LYS A 235 4.89 -3.34 -18.63
N VAL A 236 5.57 -3.95 -17.64
CA VAL A 236 6.49 -3.24 -16.73
C VAL A 236 7.60 -2.53 -17.51
N ASP A 237 8.16 -3.17 -18.54
CA ASP A 237 9.27 -2.65 -19.34
C ASP A 237 8.84 -1.57 -20.36
N ASN A 238 7.55 -1.48 -20.68
CA ASN A 238 7.01 -0.56 -21.70
C ASN A 238 5.96 0.43 -21.17
N LEU A 239 5.91 0.66 -19.85
CA LEU A 239 5.06 1.70 -19.29
C LEU A 239 5.43 3.08 -19.88
N PRO A 240 4.43 3.91 -20.23
CA PRO A 240 4.68 5.20 -20.86
C PRO A 240 5.50 6.11 -19.95
N PRO A 241 6.38 6.95 -20.52
CA PRO A 241 7.06 7.99 -19.76
C PRO A 241 6.04 8.97 -19.17
N SER A 242 6.31 9.51 -17.97
CA SER A 242 5.40 10.42 -17.28
C SER A 242 5.08 11.65 -18.13
N SER A 243 3.78 11.88 -18.35
CA SER A 243 3.26 13.17 -18.78
C SER A 243 2.81 13.93 -17.53
N SER A 244 3.75 14.48 -16.75
CA SER A 244 3.37 15.23 -15.55
C SER A 244 3.10 16.70 -15.92
N THR A 245 1.87 17.16 -15.68
CA THR A 245 1.38 18.52 -15.98
C THR A 245 1.43 19.44 -14.75
N THR A 246 1.99 18.97 -13.62
CA THR A 246 1.98 19.73 -12.35
C THR A 246 3.32 20.46 -12.16
N ILE A 247 3.26 21.67 -11.58
CA ILE A 247 4.45 22.45 -11.20
C ILE A 247 5.18 21.68 -10.09
N VAL A 248 6.24 20.96 -10.46
CA VAL A 248 7.09 20.17 -9.56
C VAL A 248 8.51 20.70 -9.67
N THR A 249 9.22 20.82 -8.55
CA THR A 249 10.65 21.18 -8.53
C THR A 249 11.49 20.08 -9.20
N GLU A 250 12.66 20.42 -9.72
CA GLU A 250 13.56 19.46 -10.37
C GLU A 250 13.97 18.31 -9.41
N GLU A 251 14.14 18.62 -8.13
CA GLU A 251 14.45 17.65 -7.07
C GLU A 251 13.33 16.62 -6.88
N SER A 252 12.08 17.06 -6.72
CA SER A 252 10.94 16.14 -6.56
C SER A 252 10.67 15.30 -7.81
N ILE A 253 11.00 15.79 -9.02
CA ILE A 253 10.96 15.00 -10.24
C ILE A 253 12.01 13.88 -10.21
N ASN A 254 13.22 14.17 -9.73
CA ASN A 254 14.29 13.18 -9.64
C ASN A 254 13.98 12.10 -8.60
N GLU A 255 13.44 12.48 -7.45
CA GLU A 255 12.96 11.53 -6.44
C GLU A 255 11.84 10.63 -6.98
N LEU A 256 10.86 11.21 -7.69
CA LEU A 256 9.79 10.42 -8.29
C LEU A 256 10.31 9.42 -9.33
N LYS A 257 11.30 9.83 -10.15
CA LYS A 257 11.98 8.94 -11.11
C LYS A 257 12.74 7.83 -10.39
N LEU A 258 13.44 8.14 -9.30
CA LEU A 258 14.16 7.15 -8.50
C LEU A 258 13.19 6.13 -7.89
N THR A 259 12.08 6.60 -7.31
CA THR A 259 11.01 5.75 -6.77
C THR A 259 10.40 4.87 -7.85
N ALA A 260 10.13 5.42 -9.04
CA ALA A 260 9.68 4.64 -10.19
C ALA A 260 10.68 3.55 -10.58
N GLN A 261 11.96 3.87 -10.67
CA GLN A 261 12.99 2.89 -10.99
C GLN A 261 13.08 1.79 -9.92
N LEU A 262 13.00 2.15 -8.63
CA LEU A 262 13.02 1.20 -7.53
C LEU A 262 11.84 0.23 -7.60
N TYR A 263 10.62 0.74 -7.77
CA TYR A 263 9.45 -0.12 -7.95
C TYR A 263 9.56 -0.98 -9.19
N ARG A 264 10.10 -0.45 -10.29
CA ARG A 264 10.29 -1.22 -11.53
C ARG A 264 11.20 -2.43 -11.31
N ILE A 265 12.35 -2.18 -10.69
CA ILE A 265 13.31 -3.23 -10.37
C ILE A 265 12.67 -4.24 -9.42
N ALA A 266 12.00 -3.79 -8.35
CA ALA A 266 11.34 -4.67 -7.40
C ALA A 266 10.27 -5.56 -8.06
N THR A 267 9.42 -4.99 -8.93
CA THR A 267 8.40 -5.76 -9.66
C THR A 267 9.02 -6.74 -10.65
N ARG A 268 10.10 -6.37 -11.37
CA ARG A 268 10.80 -7.29 -12.28
C ARG A 268 11.49 -8.43 -11.54
N VAL A 269 12.17 -8.13 -10.44
CA VAL A 269 12.78 -9.14 -9.54
C VAL A 269 11.70 -10.10 -9.06
N TYR A 270 10.59 -9.57 -8.54
CA TYR A 270 9.48 -10.38 -8.07
C TYR A 270 8.92 -11.28 -9.18
N LEU A 271 8.61 -10.72 -10.35
CA LEU A 271 8.11 -11.45 -11.53
C LEU A 271 9.04 -12.58 -11.95
N ALA A 272 10.34 -12.28 -12.16
CA ALA A 272 11.33 -13.28 -12.55
C ALA A 272 11.37 -14.45 -11.56
N ARG A 273 11.23 -14.17 -10.26
CA ARG A 273 11.27 -15.18 -9.21
C ARG A 273 10.00 -16.03 -9.12
N VAL A 274 8.83 -15.44 -9.29
CA VAL A 274 7.56 -16.19 -9.24
C VAL A 274 7.27 -16.95 -10.53
N SER A 275 7.76 -16.48 -11.68
CA SER A 275 7.64 -17.16 -12.97
C SER A 275 8.50 -18.42 -13.07
N GLN A 276 9.51 -18.58 -12.19
CA GLN A 276 10.53 -19.64 -12.26
C GLN A 276 11.22 -19.74 -13.64
N ASP A 277 11.16 -18.70 -14.46
CA ASP A 277 11.66 -18.72 -15.83
C ASP A 277 13.16 -18.41 -15.82
N PRO A 278 14.03 -19.32 -16.30
CA PRO A 278 15.44 -19.01 -16.52
C PRO A 278 15.67 -18.08 -17.73
N LEU A 279 14.66 -17.82 -18.57
CA LEU A 279 14.74 -16.93 -19.73
C LEU A 279 14.31 -15.50 -19.39
N ASP A 280 15.19 -14.73 -18.78
CA ASP A 280 16.08 -13.86 -19.54
C ASP A 280 17.07 -13.29 -18.52
N SER A 281 18.27 -13.88 -18.53
CA SER A 281 19.46 -13.33 -17.89
C SER A 281 19.85 -12.05 -18.64
N SER A 282 19.01 -11.02 -18.53
CA SER A 282 19.51 -9.67 -18.54
C SER A 282 20.60 -9.65 -17.47
N VAL A 283 21.86 -9.63 -17.91
CA VAL A 283 23.07 -9.64 -17.08
C VAL A 283 23.01 -8.61 -15.93
N ASN A 284 22.13 -7.60 -16.06
CA ASN A 284 21.84 -6.60 -15.05
C ASN A 284 20.89 -7.10 -13.94
N LEU A 285 19.83 -7.84 -14.27
CA LEU A 285 18.84 -8.33 -13.31
C LEU A 285 19.44 -9.37 -12.36
N ASP A 286 20.21 -10.36 -12.83
CA ASP A 286 20.84 -11.34 -11.94
C ASP A 286 21.78 -10.68 -10.92
N SER A 287 22.56 -9.69 -11.36
CA SER A 287 23.44 -8.92 -10.46
C SER A 287 22.66 -8.06 -9.45
N LEU A 288 21.50 -7.52 -9.85
CA LEU A 288 20.61 -6.74 -8.99
C LEU A 288 19.87 -7.64 -7.99
N VAL A 289 19.35 -8.76 -8.46
CA VAL A 289 18.67 -9.78 -7.65
C VAL A 289 19.64 -10.35 -6.60
N ASP A 290 20.86 -10.70 -7.01
CA ASP A 290 21.89 -11.23 -6.11
C ASP A 290 22.27 -10.22 -5.01
N ARG A 291 22.27 -8.92 -5.33
CA ARG A 291 22.52 -7.84 -4.35
C ARG A 291 21.30 -7.54 -3.47
N CYS A 292 20.08 -7.65 -4.00
CA CYS A 292 18.85 -7.37 -3.29
C CYS A 292 18.45 -8.49 -2.31
N GLU A 293 18.84 -9.74 -2.58
CA GLU A 293 18.50 -10.89 -1.73
C GLU A 293 19.40 -11.09 -0.51
N ALA A 294 20.51 -10.36 -0.43
CA ALA A 294 21.52 -10.47 0.63
C ALA A 294 21.92 -11.93 0.93
N ARG A 295 22.72 -12.49 0.02
CA ARG A 295 23.19 -13.87 0.06
C ARG A 295 24.40 -14.09 0.97
N THR A 296 25.06 -13.02 1.39
CA THR A 296 26.17 -13.06 2.34
C THR A 296 25.82 -12.33 3.63
N GLU A 297 26.50 -12.68 4.72
CA GLU A 297 26.29 -12.04 6.01
C GLU A 297 26.62 -10.53 5.97
N GLU A 298 27.60 -10.12 5.16
CA GLU A 298 27.94 -8.71 4.94
C GLU A 298 26.81 -7.95 4.25
N GLN A 299 26.15 -8.56 3.27
CA GLN A 299 25.00 -7.96 2.60
C GLN A 299 23.79 -7.86 3.54
N ARG A 300 23.54 -8.91 4.35
CA ARG A 300 22.47 -8.91 5.36
C ARG A 300 22.69 -7.80 6.39
N ALA A 301 23.92 -7.68 6.90
CA ALA A 301 24.31 -6.61 7.81
C ALA A 301 24.14 -5.22 7.17
N ALA A 302 24.49 -5.04 5.89
CA ALA A 302 24.29 -3.76 5.19
C ALA A 302 22.80 -3.38 5.10
N ILE A 303 21.92 -4.34 4.80
CA ILE A 303 20.46 -4.11 4.75
C ILE A 303 19.92 -3.77 6.14
N LEU A 304 20.28 -4.51 7.18
CA LEU A 304 19.83 -4.22 8.54
C LEU A 304 20.29 -2.83 9.00
N ASN A 305 21.55 -2.46 8.72
CA ASN A 305 22.08 -1.13 9.01
C ASN A 305 21.33 -0.02 8.26
N LEU A 306 20.88 -0.27 7.02
CA LEU A 306 20.04 0.67 6.28
C LEU A 306 18.68 0.85 6.96
N ILE A 307 18.04 -0.24 7.40
CA ILE A 307 16.77 -0.19 8.15
C ILE A 307 16.96 0.62 9.45
N ASP A 308 18.03 0.37 10.21
CA ASP A 308 18.35 1.09 11.45
C ASP A 308 18.55 2.60 11.22
N ARG A 309 19.22 2.98 10.13
CA ARG A 309 19.42 4.39 9.78
C ARG A 309 18.11 5.06 9.38
N THR A 310 17.26 4.37 8.64
CA THR A 310 15.95 4.87 8.22
C THR A 310 15.04 5.09 9.42
N GLU A 311 15.01 4.15 10.37
CA GLU A 311 14.21 4.24 11.60
C GLU A 311 14.69 5.40 12.50
N LYS A 312 16.01 5.59 12.63
CA LYS A 312 16.60 6.71 13.40
C LYS A 312 16.32 8.09 12.81
N SER A 313 15.98 8.20 11.53
CA SER A 313 15.65 9.48 10.91
C SER A 313 14.38 10.10 11.52
N GLY A 314 13.52 9.32 12.19
CA GLY A 314 12.30 9.79 12.84
C GLY A 314 11.18 10.23 11.89
N TYR A 315 11.45 10.28 10.58
CA TYR A 315 10.48 10.62 9.53
C TYR A 315 9.77 9.40 8.94
N ALA A 316 10.16 8.19 9.38
CA ALA A 316 9.63 6.93 8.87
C ALA A 316 8.69 6.28 9.89
N ARG A 317 7.72 5.52 9.37
CA ARG A 317 6.96 4.56 10.17
C ARG A 317 7.91 3.57 10.88
N PRO A 318 7.48 2.97 12.01
CA PRO A 318 8.23 1.90 12.66
C PRO A 318 8.60 0.80 11.65
N MET A 319 9.89 0.47 11.56
CA MET A 319 10.40 -0.50 10.58
C MET A 319 10.52 -1.91 11.17
N MET A 320 10.18 -2.09 12.45
CA MET A 320 10.27 -3.36 13.17
C MET A 320 9.62 -4.52 12.43
N THR A 321 8.39 -4.34 11.95
CA THR A 321 7.66 -5.35 11.16
C THR A 321 8.41 -5.74 9.89
N PHE A 322 8.84 -4.74 9.11
CA PHE A 322 9.56 -4.97 7.87
C PHE A 322 10.89 -5.70 8.12
N ARG A 323 11.62 -5.31 9.17
CA ARG A 323 12.85 -5.99 9.59
C ARG A 323 12.60 -7.47 9.91
N ALA A 324 11.58 -7.74 10.73
CA ALA A 324 11.23 -9.11 11.11
C ALA A 324 10.89 -9.97 9.88
N GLN A 325 10.20 -9.40 8.89
CA GLN A 325 9.85 -10.09 7.64
C GLN A 325 11.07 -10.37 6.75
N VAL A 326 11.98 -9.40 6.62
CA VAL A 326 13.25 -9.60 5.90
C VAL A 326 14.07 -10.71 6.55
N GLN A 327 14.18 -10.71 7.87
CA GLN A 327 14.87 -11.77 8.61
C GLN A 327 14.15 -13.12 8.49
N ALA A 328 12.81 -13.14 8.58
CA ALA A 328 12.03 -14.36 8.37
C ALA A 328 12.24 -14.92 6.97
N PHE A 329 12.34 -14.08 5.94
CA PHE A 329 12.66 -14.51 4.58
C PHE A 329 14.03 -15.19 4.51
N TRP A 330 15.07 -14.61 5.12
CA TRP A 330 16.39 -15.21 5.18
C TRP A 330 16.40 -16.55 5.94
N ILE A 331 15.73 -16.62 7.10
CA ILE A 331 15.61 -17.86 7.88
C ILE A 331 14.91 -18.94 7.06
N GLN A 332 13.80 -18.62 6.39
CA GLN A 332 13.08 -19.58 5.54
C GLN A 332 13.96 -20.08 4.39
N ARG A 333 14.78 -19.20 3.80
CA ARG A 333 15.71 -19.59 2.76
C ARG A 333 16.83 -20.50 3.28
N ASP A 334 17.43 -20.15 4.42
CA ASP A 334 18.54 -20.91 5.02
C ASP A 334 18.11 -22.30 5.47
N LEU A 335 16.89 -22.45 6.02
CA LEU A 335 16.31 -23.74 6.39
C LEU A 335 16.19 -24.75 5.23
N HIS A 336 16.16 -24.26 4.00
CA HIS A 336 16.03 -25.10 2.81
C HIS A 336 17.33 -25.19 1.99
N ALA A 337 18.41 -24.56 2.45
CA ALA A 337 19.71 -24.64 1.79
C ALA A 337 20.29 -26.07 1.79
N ASP A 338 19.96 -26.86 2.82
CA ASP A 338 20.51 -28.22 3.01
C ASP A 338 19.57 -29.35 2.53
N ASN A 339 18.33 -29.03 2.14
CA ASN A 339 17.28 -30.04 1.93
C ASN A 339 17.08 -30.48 0.45
N ASP A 340 17.94 -30.06 -0.49
CA ASP A 340 17.81 -30.22 -1.97
C ASP A 340 16.46 -29.74 -2.58
N LEU A 341 15.52 -29.31 -1.74
CA LEU A 341 14.23 -28.72 -2.08
C LEU A 341 14.37 -27.21 -2.04
N ILE A 342 14.62 -26.60 -3.20
CA ILE A 342 14.51 -25.14 -3.36
C ILE A 342 13.02 -24.77 -3.18
N PRO A 343 12.63 -24.07 -2.11
CA PRO A 343 11.24 -23.68 -1.94
C PRO A 343 10.92 -22.71 -3.07
N ASN A 344 9.78 -22.90 -3.73
CA ASN A 344 9.32 -21.91 -4.69
C ASN A 344 9.27 -20.54 -3.98
N TYR A 345 9.81 -19.51 -4.63
CA TYR A 345 9.87 -18.13 -4.12
C TYR A 345 8.52 -17.63 -3.60
N LEU A 346 7.42 -18.03 -4.23
CA LEU A 346 6.06 -17.73 -3.78
C LEU A 346 5.77 -18.26 -2.37
N ASN A 347 6.23 -19.47 -2.06
CA ASN A 347 6.08 -20.07 -0.72
C ASN A 347 6.97 -19.38 0.30
N LEU A 348 8.20 -18.98 -0.07
CA LEU A 348 9.07 -18.18 0.80
C LEU A 348 8.41 -16.85 1.17
N MET A 349 7.90 -16.12 0.18
CA MET A 349 7.20 -14.85 0.40
C MET A 349 5.97 -15.05 1.28
N LYS A 350 5.16 -16.08 1.01
CA LYS A 350 3.99 -16.39 1.85
C LYS A 350 4.38 -16.71 3.30
N ALA A 351 5.44 -17.49 3.51
CA ALA A 351 5.93 -17.82 4.85
C ALA A 351 6.50 -16.59 5.59
N ALA A 352 7.33 -15.80 4.92
CA ALA A 352 7.94 -14.60 5.50
C ALA A 352 6.91 -13.51 5.83
N ILE A 353 5.93 -13.27 4.95
CA ILE A 353 4.89 -12.26 5.19
C ILE A 353 3.93 -12.73 6.30
N SER A 354 3.63 -14.02 6.34
CA SER A 354 2.75 -14.61 7.37
C SER A 354 3.45 -14.86 8.71
N SER A 355 4.76 -14.62 8.82
CA SER A 355 5.43 -14.67 10.12
C SER A 355 4.97 -13.54 11.05
N ASN A 356 4.33 -12.51 10.49
CA ASN A 356 3.68 -11.48 11.27
C ASN A 356 2.22 -11.87 11.60
N HIS A 357 1.86 -11.75 12.88
CA HIS A 357 0.49 -11.91 13.36
C HIS A 357 -0.42 -10.78 12.89
N ALA A 358 0.10 -9.56 12.82
CA ALA A 358 -0.60 -8.40 12.27
C ALA A 358 -0.49 -8.39 10.75
N LEU A 359 -1.57 -8.01 10.05
CA LEU A 359 -1.54 -7.82 8.60
C LEU A 359 -0.62 -6.62 8.28
N PRO A 360 0.52 -6.83 7.59
CA PRO A 360 1.47 -5.76 7.34
C PRO A 360 0.96 -4.79 6.27
N SER A 361 1.40 -3.54 6.28
CA SER A 361 1.21 -2.63 5.15
C SER A 361 2.56 -2.26 4.55
N TYR A 362 2.70 -2.44 3.25
CA TYR A 362 3.90 -2.07 2.48
C TYR A 362 3.76 -0.76 1.72
N ALA A 363 2.57 -0.14 1.75
CA ALA A 363 2.36 1.22 1.27
C ALA A 363 3.14 2.25 2.11
#